data_AF-A0A6L5EJJ7-F1
#
_entry.id   AF-A0A6L5EJJ7-F1
#
_cell.length_a   1.000
_cell.length_b   1.000
_cell.length_c   1.000
_cell.angle_alpha   90.00
_cell.angle_beta   90.00
_cell.angle_gamma   90.00
#
_symmetry.space_group_name_H-M   'P 1'
#
loop_
_entity.id
_entity.type
_entity.pdbx_description
1 polymer ?
#
loop_
_entity_poly.entity_id
_entity_poly.type
_entity_poly.pdbx_seq_one_letter_code
_entity_poly.pdbx_strand_id
1 'polypeptide(L)'
;LPQEAESAPRHQPGHAELGMGIHGEPGASTIATHNSAEIMQIMVEKLTAALPETGRLAVMLNNLGGVSVAEMAILTRELANTPLHARVDWLIGPASLVTALDMKGFSLTTIVLEESIEKALLSDVETASWQKPVQPRAVNIMPSALASARVAFTPSANPQVGDYVAQVTSTLSGLETHLNALDAKVGDGDTGSTFAAGAR
;
A
#
# COMPACT_ATOMS: atom_id res chain seq x y z
N LEU A 1 -13.42 -1.31 21.72
CA LEU A 1 -13.20 -0.85 23.12
C LEU A 1 -13.00 -2.08 24.00
N PRO A 2 -12.18 -2.02 25.08
CA PRO A 2 -11.91 -3.16 25.95
C PRO A 2 -13.07 -3.44 26.93
N GLN A 3 -14.29 -3.55 26.39
CA GLN A 3 -15.53 -3.78 27.12
C GLN A 3 -16.58 -4.34 26.15
N GLU A 4 -17.62 -4.96 26.69
CA GLU A 4 -18.82 -5.27 25.92
C GLU A 4 -19.47 -3.96 25.44
N ALA A 5 -19.83 -3.92 24.16
CA ALA A 5 -20.47 -2.77 23.55
C ALA A 5 -21.82 -3.20 22.98
N GLU A 6 -22.84 -2.36 23.16
CA GLU A 6 -24.19 -2.61 22.63
C GLU A 6 -24.24 -2.52 21.10
N SER A 7 -23.26 -1.86 20.47
CA SER A 7 -23.15 -1.74 19.02
C SER A 7 -21.71 -1.73 18.54
N ALA A 8 -21.51 -2.09 17.27
CA ALA A 8 -20.23 -2.01 16.60
C ALA A 8 -19.76 -0.54 16.49
N PRO A 9 -18.44 -0.29 16.30
CA PRO A 9 -17.92 1.05 16.08
C PRO A 9 -18.66 1.80 14.98
N ARG A 10 -18.82 3.13 15.14
CA ARG A 10 -19.49 3.99 14.17
C ARG A 10 -18.79 3.90 12.81
N HIS A 11 -19.51 3.44 11.79
CA HIS A 11 -18.98 3.28 10.44
C HIS A 11 -20.11 3.39 9.42
N GLN A 12 -19.94 4.25 8.41
CA GLN A 12 -20.82 4.34 7.26
C GLN A 12 -20.16 3.63 6.07
N PRO A 13 -20.76 2.56 5.51
CA PRO A 13 -20.17 1.81 4.40
C PRO A 13 -19.84 2.69 3.19
N GLY A 14 -18.64 2.54 2.62
CA GLY A 14 -18.16 3.33 1.48
C GLY A 14 -17.82 4.79 1.79
N HIS A 15 -17.85 5.19 3.07
CA HIS A 15 -17.62 6.57 3.49
C HIS A 15 -16.50 6.68 4.53
N ALA A 16 -15.81 7.82 4.55
CA ALA A 16 -14.85 8.18 5.58
C ALA A 16 -15.37 9.34 6.44
N GLU A 17 -15.20 9.25 7.76
CA GLU A 17 -15.56 10.34 8.68
C GLU A 17 -14.35 11.26 8.88
N LEU A 18 -14.45 12.50 8.41
CA LEU A 18 -13.39 13.49 8.52
C LEU A 18 -13.47 14.20 9.87
N GLY A 19 -12.36 14.18 10.60
CA GLY A 19 -12.23 14.87 11.89
C GLY A 19 -12.80 14.11 13.07
N MET A 20 -13.00 12.79 12.95
CA MET A 20 -13.33 11.95 14.11
C MET A 20 -12.27 12.13 15.20
N GLY A 21 -12.73 12.37 16.44
CA GLY A 21 -11.82 12.59 17.56
C GLY A 21 -11.13 11.31 18.02
N ILE A 22 -10.03 11.45 18.78
CA ILE A 22 -9.20 10.31 19.22
C ILE A 22 -9.88 9.41 20.27
N HIS A 23 -11.04 9.80 20.80
CA HIS A 23 -11.89 8.97 21.64
C HIS A 23 -13.17 8.52 20.90
N GLY A 24 -13.24 8.72 19.58
CA GLY A 24 -14.41 8.39 18.75
C GLY A 24 -15.49 9.47 18.76
N GLU A 25 -15.16 10.70 19.15
CA GLU A 25 -16.08 11.85 19.08
C GLU A 25 -16.55 12.08 17.63
N PRO A 26 -17.78 12.58 17.41
CA PRO A 26 -18.27 12.93 16.07
C PRO A 26 -17.33 13.85 15.30
N GLY A 27 -17.05 13.46 14.06
CA GLY A 27 -16.27 14.27 13.13
C GLY A 27 -17.04 15.46 12.57
N ALA A 28 -16.33 16.28 11.80
CA ALA A 28 -16.88 17.48 11.19
C ALA A 28 -17.76 17.20 9.96
N SER A 29 -17.46 16.13 9.22
CA SER A 29 -18.20 15.76 8.01
C SER A 29 -17.94 14.32 7.59
N THR A 30 -18.81 13.78 6.74
CA THR A 30 -18.58 12.50 6.06
C THR A 30 -18.18 12.72 4.60
N ILE A 31 -17.21 11.97 4.11
CA ILE A 31 -16.75 11.95 2.72
C ILE A 31 -17.24 10.64 2.07
N ALA A 32 -17.94 10.72 0.94
CA ALA A 32 -18.51 9.58 0.23
C ALA A 32 -17.50 8.85 -0.67
N THR A 33 -16.31 8.56 -0.14
CA THR A 33 -15.23 7.84 -0.83
C THR A 33 -14.28 7.21 0.19
N HIS A 34 -13.59 6.14 -0.22
CA HIS A 34 -12.42 5.59 0.46
C HIS A 34 -11.14 5.79 -0.37
N ASN A 35 -11.21 6.56 -1.45
CA ASN A 35 -10.05 6.84 -2.29
C ASN A 35 -9.01 7.66 -1.52
N SER A 36 -7.80 7.12 -1.38
CA SER A 36 -6.73 7.75 -0.61
C SER A 36 -6.29 9.10 -1.18
N ALA A 37 -6.26 9.25 -2.52
CA ALA A 37 -5.87 10.49 -3.16
C ALA A 37 -6.91 11.60 -2.92
N GLU A 38 -8.20 11.28 -3.06
CA GLU A 38 -9.29 12.22 -2.81
C GLU A 38 -9.32 12.67 -1.33
N ILE A 39 -9.23 11.72 -0.39
CA ILE A 39 -9.22 12.04 1.05
C ILE A 39 -7.99 12.89 1.41
N MET A 40 -6.80 12.51 0.92
CA MET A 40 -5.57 13.26 1.16
C MET A 40 -5.68 14.69 0.61
N GLN A 41 -6.21 14.86 -0.60
CA GLN A 41 -6.40 16.18 -1.21
C GLN A 41 -7.37 17.04 -0.38
N ILE A 42 -8.51 16.50 0.06
CA ILE A 42 -9.46 17.21 0.93
C ILE A 42 -8.80 17.65 2.25
N MET A 43 -8.00 16.79 2.87
CA MET A 43 -7.29 17.12 4.11
C MET A 43 -6.24 18.21 3.88
N VAL A 44 -5.45 18.10 2.80
CA VAL A 44 -4.41 19.07 2.44
C VAL A 44 -5.01 20.43 2.08
N GLU A 45 -6.16 20.50 1.41
CA GLU A 45 -6.86 21.75 1.12
C GLU A 45 -7.26 22.49 2.40
N LYS A 46 -7.85 21.76 3.36
CA LYS A 46 -8.23 22.32 4.66
C LYS A 46 -7.01 22.78 5.47
N LEU A 47 -5.93 22.01 5.46
CA LEU A 47 -4.68 22.39 6.12
C LEU A 47 -4.07 23.63 5.48
N THR A 48 -4.02 23.68 4.15
CA THR A 48 -3.44 24.80 3.39
C THR A 48 -4.20 26.09 3.65
N ALA A 49 -5.53 26.05 3.77
CA ALA A 49 -6.35 27.21 4.10
C ALA A 49 -6.08 27.78 5.51
N ALA A 50 -5.55 26.97 6.43
CA ALA A 50 -5.17 27.39 7.78
C ALA A 50 -3.68 27.74 7.93
N LEU A 51 -2.87 27.44 6.92
CA LEU A 51 -1.43 27.72 6.92
C LEU A 51 -1.14 29.10 6.29
N PRO A 52 -0.01 29.74 6.64
CA PRO A 52 0.50 30.86 5.88
C PRO A 52 0.72 30.49 4.41
N GLU A 53 0.53 31.43 3.49
CA GLU A 53 0.68 31.21 2.03
C GLU A 53 2.07 30.69 1.65
N THR A 54 3.09 31.07 2.42
CA THR A 54 4.51 30.70 2.19
C THR A 54 5.16 30.12 3.45
N GLY A 55 6.36 29.58 3.30
CA GLY A 55 7.14 29.01 4.41
C GLY A 55 7.28 27.49 4.32
N ARG A 56 8.43 27.00 4.80
CA ARG A 56 8.79 25.58 4.83
C ARG A 56 8.01 24.88 5.95
N LEU A 57 7.72 23.60 5.76
CA LEU A 57 6.86 22.80 6.64
C LEU A 57 7.54 21.49 7.03
N ALA A 58 7.30 21.06 8.27
CA ALA A 58 7.37 19.63 8.60
C ALA A 58 5.94 19.07 8.67
N VAL A 59 5.77 17.85 8.18
CA VAL A 59 4.50 17.14 8.18
C VAL A 59 4.65 15.85 8.96
N MET A 60 3.73 15.62 9.90
CA MET A 60 3.61 14.34 10.59
C MET A 60 2.42 13.57 10.01
N LEU A 61 2.69 12.36 9.53
CA LEU A 61 1.68 11.41 9.10
C LEU A 61 1.53 10.32 10.17
N ASN A 62 0.43 10.39 10.92
CA ASN A 62 0.17 9.56 12.07
C ASN A 62 -0.90 8.51 11.77
N ASN A 63 -0.65 7.27 12.18
CA ASN A 63 -1.61 6.17 12.14
C ASN A 63 -2.42 6.17 13.46
N LEU A 64 -3.75 6.18 13.36
CA LEU A 64 -4.62 6.14 14.54
C LEU A 64 -4.73 4.74 15.16
N GLY A 65 -4.12 3.73 14.54
CA GLY A 65 -3.86 2.41 15.12
C GLY A 65 -4.27 1.25 14.21
N GLY A 66 -5.32 1.42 13.41
CA GLY A 66 -5.94 0.35 12.61
C GLY A 66 -5.63 0.37 11.11
N VAL A 67 -4.84 1.34 10.63
CA VAL A 67 -4.47 1.40 9.19
C VAL A 67 -3.27 0.48 8.94
N SER A 68 -3.33 -0.34 7.89
CA SER A 68 -2.21 -1.22 7.55
C SER A 68 -0.98 -0.43 7.10
N VAL A 69 0.20 -1.01 7.26
CA VAL A 69 1.45 -0.38 6.80
C VAL A 69 1.43 -0.12 5.29
N ALA A 70 0.80 -1.00 4.50
CA ALA A 70 0.63 -0.80 3.06
C ALA A 70 -0.24 0.43 2.75
N GLU A 71 -1.38 0.57 3.43
CA GLU A 71 -2.24 1.75 3.31
C GLU A 71 -1.50 3.03 3.75
N MET A 72 -0.72 2.99 4.84
CA MET A 72 0.10 4.13 5.28
C MET A 72 1.18 4.52 4.27
N ALA A 73 1.77 3.55 3.55
CA ALA A 73 2.70 3.83 2.46
C ALA A 73 2.01 4.48 1.26
N ILE A 74 0.79 4.04 0.92
CA ILE A 74 -0.04 4.69 -0.11
C ILE A 74 -0.35 6.14 0.31
N LEU A 75 -0.78 6.37 1.56
CA LEU A 75 -1.05 7.72 2.08
C LEU A 75 0.20 8.62 2.04
N THR A 76 1.38 8.07 2.33
CA THR A 76 2.65 8.79 2.21
C THR A 76 2.92 9.21 0.76
N ARG A 77 2.65 8.32 -0.20
CA ARG A 77 2.73 8.62 -1.64
C ARG A 77 1.71 9.68 -2.04
N GLU A 78 0.48 9.59 -1.58
CA GLU A 78 -0.55 10.58 -1.91
C GLU A 78 -0.19 11.97 -1.37
N LEU A 79 0.33 12.06 -0.14
CA LEU A 79 0.85 13.32 0.42
C LEU A 79 1.92 13.93 -0.49
N ALA A 80 2.87 13.12 -0.97
CA ALA A 80 3.94 13.55 -1.88
C ALA A 80 3.42 14.00 -3.26
N ASN A 81 2.20 13.62 -3.66
CA ASN A 81 1.57 14.04 -4.91
C ASN A 81 0.63 15.25 -4.74
N THR A 82 0.48 15.79 -3.52
CA THR A 82 -0.33 16.99 -3.29
C THR A 82 0.47 18.29 -3.51
N PRO A 83 -0.20 19.43 -3.76
CA PRO A 83 0.48 20.74 -3.85
C PRO A 83 1.29 21.12 -2.61
N LEU A 84 0.95 20.57 -1.43
CA LEU A 84 1.68 20.84 -0.18
C LEU A 84 3.11 20.31 -0.23
N HIS A 85 3.38 19.24 -0.99
CA HIS A 85 4.68 18.56 -1.06
C HIS A 85 5.84 19.52 -1.35
N ALA A 86 5.63 20.53 -2.20
CA ALA A 86 6.66 21.52 -2.56
C ALA A 86 7.16 22.35 -1.37
N ARG A 87 6.43 22.36 -0.24
CA ARG A 87 6.78 23.06 0.99
C ARG A 87 7.28 22.13 2.10
N VAL A 88 7.25 20.81 1.90
CA VAL A 88 7.59 19.82 2.93
C VAL A 88 9.07 19.48 2.90
N ASP A 89 9.80 19.99 3.88
CA ASP A 89 11.23 19.66 4.06
C ASP A 89 11.40 18.37 4.87
N TRP A 90 10.48 18.10 5.79
CA TRP A 90 10.58 16.99 6.74
C TRP A 90 9.26 16.24 6.87
N LEU A 91 9.34 14.91 6.79
CA LEU A 91 8.26 13.99 7.09
C LEU A 91 8.58 13.28 8.42
N ILE A 92 7.60 13.21 9.31
CA ILE A 92 7.63 12.45 10.56
C ILE A 92 6.61 11.32 10.43
N GLY A 93 7.07 10.08 10.41
CA GLY A 93 6.25 8.91 10.08
C GLY A 93 6.42 8.46 8.62
N PRO A 94 5.49 7.64 8.09
CA PRO A 94 4.25 7.17 8.72
C PRO A 94 4.51 6.28 9.93
N ALA A 95 3.85 6.58 11.06
CA ALA A 95 3.98 5.79 12.29
C ALA A 95 2.74 5.93 13.19
N SER A 96 2.53 4.97 14.08
CA SER A 96 1.55 5.08 15.16
C SER A 96 2.14 5.91 16.31
N LEU A 97 1.82 7.20 16.36
CA LEU A 97 2.40 8.15 17.32
C LEU A 97 1.37 8.54 18.38
N VAL A 98 0.19 8.98 17.93
CA VAL A 98 -0.96 9.31 18.79
C VAL A 98 -2.15 8.51 18.27
N THR A 99 -2.39 7.36 18.88
CA THR A 99 -3.40 6.39 18.46
C THR A 99 -4.74 6.58 19.16
N ALA A 100 -5.80 6.08 18.54
CA ALA A 100 -7.12 5.88 19.11
C ALA A 100 -7.45 4.37 19.14
N LEU A 101 -6.71 3.62 19.97
CA LEU A 101 -6.74 2.16 20.02
C LEU A 101 -6.46 1.52 18.65
N ASP A 102 -7.43 0.80 18.08
CA ASP A 102 -7.40 0.12 16.79
C ASP A 102 -8.17 0.88 15.70
N MET A 103 -8.41 2.19 15.89
CA MET A 103 -9.15 3.02 14.94
C MET A 103 -8.47 2.99 13.56
N LYS A 104 -9.22 2.53 12.55
CA LYS A 104 -8.79 2.55 11.15
C LYS A 104 -8.93 3.96 10.56
N GLY A 105 -7.98 4.82 10.92
CA GLY A 105 -7.85 6.17 10.38
C GLY A 105 -6.42 6.70 10.50
N PHE A 106 -6.17 7.87 9.94
CA PHE A 106 -4.90 8.55 10.00
C PHE A 106 -5.10 10.03 10.27
N SER A 107 -4.05 10.72 10.71
CA SER A 107 -4.05 12.17 10.86
C SER A 107 -2.84 12.79 10.17
N LEU A 108 -3.03 14.01 9.68
CA LEU A 108 -1.97 14.88 9.18
C LEU A 108 -1.81 16.06 10.12
N THR A 109 -0.58 16.35 10.49
CA THR A 109 -0.23 17.54 11.27
C THR A 109 0.85 18.29 10.53
N THR A 110 0.67 19.60 10.37
CA THR A 110 1.64 20.49 9.75
C THR A 110 2.20 21.44 10.81
N ILE A 111 3.49 21.73 10.74
CA ILE A 111 4.12 22.78 11.54
C ILE A 111 5.00 23.65 10.64
N VAL A 112 4.87 24.97 10.79
CA VAL A 112 5.68 25.94 10.06
C VAL A 112 7.09 25.96 10.63
N LEU A 113 8.09 25.85 9.75
CA LEU A 113 9.48 25.80 10.13
C LEU A 113 10.07 27.20 10.22
N GLU A 114 10.07 27.71 11.45
CA GLU A 114 11.01 28.74 11.87
C GLU A 114 12.35 28.10 12.29
N GLU A 115 13.44 28.86 12.30
CA GLU A 115 14.79 28.35 12.56
C GLU A 115 14.90 27.58 13.89
N SER A 116 14.29 28.11 14.95
CA SER A 116 14.29 27.49 16.27
C SER A 116 13.46 26.19 16.31
N ILE A 117 12.33 26.16 15.59
CA ILE A 117 11.44 25.01 15.49
C ILE A 117 12.12 23.88 14.73
N GLU A 118 12.70 24.17 13.57
CA GLU A 118 13.43 23.16 12.78
C GLU A 118 14.60 22.58 13.57
N LYS A 119 15.40 23.44 14.22
CA LYS A 119 16.52 22.99 15.06
C LYS A 119 16.06 22.11 16.22
N ALA A 120 14.95 22.45 16.88
CA ALA A 120 14.41 21.65 17.97
C ALA A 120 13.88 20.30 17.47
N LEU A 121 13.17 20.26 16.34
CA LEU A 121 12.63 19.02 15.75
C LEU A 121 13.74 18.04 15.33
N LEU A 122 14.87 18.56 14.85
CA LEU A 122 16.01 17.74 14.40
C LEU A 122 16.98 17.36 15.52
N SER A 123 16.77 17.87 16.73
CA SER A 123 17.62 17.52 17.88
C SER A 123 17.34 16.07 18.31
N ASP A 124 18.41 15.32 18.58
CA ASP A 124 18.27 13.96 19.07
C ASP A 124 17.67 13.97 20.48
N VAL A 125 16.81 12.98 20.77
CA VAL A 125 16.11 12.83 22.05
C VAL A 125 16.14 11.37 22.49
N GLU A 126 16.17 11.14 23.79
CA GLU A 126 16.18 9.80 24.39
C GLU A 126 14.76 9.42 24.82
N THR A 127 13.90 9.14 23.84
CA THR A 127 12.51 8.71 24.08
C THR A 127 12.21 7.43 23.32
N ALA A 128 11.22 6.66 23.79
CA ALA A 128 10.92 5.35 23.24
C ALA A 128 10.41 5.37 21.78
N SER A 129 9.71 6.44 21.38
CA SER A 129 8.89 6.40 20.15
C SER A 129 9.01 7.64 19.25
N TRP A 130 9.86 8.63 19.58
CA TRP A 130 10.08 9.77 18.68
C TRP A 130 10.65 9.30 17.35
N GLN A 131 10.00 9.68 16.25
CA GLN A 131 10.46 9.35 14.91
C GLN A 131 11.36 10.48 14.41
N LYS A 132 12.59 10.12 14.05
CA LYS A 132 13.53 11.08 13.47
C LYS A 132 12.94 11.63 12.17
N PRO A 133 12.80 12.96 12.01
CA PRO A 133 12.31 13.54 10.77
C PRO A 133 13.21 13.15 9.58
N VAL A 134 12.60 12.82 8.44
CA VAL A 134 13.30 12.47 7.20
C VAL A 134 12.89 13.38 6.07
N GLN A 135 13.83 13.71 5.18
CA GLN A 135 13.48 14.46 3.98
C GLN A 135 12.70 13.58 3.01
N PRO A 136 11.57 14.04 2.44
CA PRO A 136 10.91 13.34 1.34
C PRO A 136 11.88 13.11 0.19
N ARG A 137 11.95 11.88 -0.32
CA ARG A 137 12.89 11.50 -1.39
C ARG A 137 12.15 11.26 -2.70
N ALA A 138 12.75 11.68 -3.80
CA ALA A 138 12.34 11.24 -5.12
C ALA A 138 12.58 9.74 -5.28
N VAL A 139 11.66 9.05 -5.96
CA VAL A 139 11.83 7.63 -6.30
C VAL A 139 12.82 7.53 -7.45
N ASN A 140 14.01 7.01 -7.16
CA ASN A 140 15.07 6.83 -8.16
C ASN A 140 14.85 5.53 -8.93
N ILE A 141 14.67 5.63 -10.25
CA ILE A 141 14.59 4.48 -11.16
C ILE A 141 16.00 4.19 -11.67
N MET A 142 16.54 3.03 -11.32
CA MET A 142 17.87 2.60 -11.76
C MET A 142 17.78 1.71 -13.00
N PRO A 143 18.56 1.97 -14.06
CA PRO A 143 18.63 1.06 -15.20
C PRO A 143 19.28 -0.26 -14.76
N SER A 144 18.78 -1.37 -15.29
CA SER A 144 19.35 -2.70 -15.10
C SER A 144 19.64 -3.35 -16.45
N ALA A 145 20.81 -3.98 -16.58
CA ALA A 145 21.20 -4.76 -17.74
C ALA A 145 20.95 -6.24 -17.44
N LEU A 146 19.71 -6.70 -17.64
CA LEU A 146 19.39 -8.12 -17.54
C LEU A 146 19.76 -8.82 -18.84
N ALA A 147 20.59 -9.86 -18.76
CA ALA A 147 20.79 -10.77 -19.88
C ALA A 147 19.45 -11.47 -20.20
N SER A 148 19.22 -11.75 -21.48
CA SER A 148 18.01 -12.48 -21.87
C SER A 148 18.02 -13.88 -21.23
N ALA A 149 16.95 -14.22 -20.51
CA ALA A 149 16.72 -15.57 -20.01
C ALA A 149 16.34 -16.55 -21.14
N ARG A 150 16.19 -16.06 -22.38
CA ARG A 150 15.84 -16.90 -23.53
C ARG A 150 16.98 -17.86 -23.82
N VAL A 151 16.69 -19.16 -23.72
CA VAL A 151 17.59 -20.21 -24.18
C VAL A 151 17.64 -20.18 -25.70
N ALA A 152 18.83 -19.95 -26.25
CA ALA A 152 19.08 -20.15 -27.68
C ALA A 152 19.19 -21.66 -27.95
N PHE A 153 18.47 -22.14 -28.95
CA PHE A 153 18.52 -23.55 -29.35
C PHE A 153 18.52 -23.66 -30.88
N THR A 154 19.05 -24.78 -31.37
CA THR A 154 18.96 -25.19 -32.78
C THR A 154 18.03 -26.40 -32.86
N PRO A 155 17.02 -26.40 -33.74
CA PRO A 155 16.13 -27.55 -33.89
C PRO A 155 16.89 -28.85 -34.20
N SER A 156 16.53 -29.94 -33.53
CA SER A 156 17.06 -31.29 -33.78
C SER A 156 16.18 -32.03 -34.80
N ALA A 157 16.79 -32.87 -35.63
CA ALA A 157 16.09 -33.76 -36.56
C ALA A 157 16.15 -35.24 -36.12
N ASN A 158 16.44 -35.50 -34.83
CA ASN A 158 16.53 -36.88 -34.31
C ASN A 158 15.13 -37.53 -34.23
N PRO A 159 14.84 -38.56 -35.05
CA PRO A 159 13.51 -39.17 -35.11
C PRO A 159 13.11 -39.85 -33.80
N GLN A 160 14.05 -40.53 -33.12
CA GLN A 160 13.78 -41.24 -31.87
C GLN A 160 13.34 -40.29 -30.75
N VAL A 161 13.98 -39.13 -30.64
CA VAL A 161 13.59 -38.10 -29.66
C VAL A 161 12.25 -37.46 -30.03
N GLY A 162 12.01 -37.23 -31.32
CA GLY A 162 10.72 -36.75 -31.82
C GLY A 162 9.57 -37.67 -31.44
N ASP A 163 9.75 -38.98 -31.59
CA ASP A 163 8.76 -40.00 -31.23
C ASP A 163 8.46 -39.99 -29.72
N TYR A 164 9.48 -39.89 -28.87
CA TYR A 164 9.27 -39.78 -27.41
C TYR A 164 8.50 -38.52 -27.03
N VAL A 165 8.85 -37.37 -27.61
CA VAL A 165 8.15 -36.10 -27.33
C VAL A 165 6.69 -36.22 -27.77
N ALA A 166 6.42 -36.72 -28.98
CA ALA A 166 5.06 -36.90 -29.50
C ALA A 166 4.22 -37.86 -28.65
N GLN A 167 4.82 -38.96 -28.17
CA GLN A 167 4.12 -39.92 -27.32
C GLN A 167 3.73 -39.30 -25.98
N VAL A 168 4.65 -38.59 -25.32
CA VAL A 168 4.40 -37.94 -24.03
C VAL A 168 3.34 -36.85 -24.19
N THR A 169 3.49 -35.96 -25.17
CA THR A 169 2.56 -34.84 -25.37
C THR A 169 1.16 -35.32 -25.77
N SER A 170 1.05 -36.31 -26.65
CA SER A 170 -0.26 -36.88 -27.02
C SER A 170 -0.95 -37.56 -25.84
N THR A 171 -0.19 -38.29 -25.01
CA THR A 171 -0.73 -38.93 -23.80
C THR A 171 -1.27 -37.90 -22.82
N LEU A 172 -0.49 -36.85 -22.53
CA LEU A 172 -0.91 -35.79 -21.62
C LEU A 172 -2.13 -35.02 -22.15
N SER A 173 -2.14 -34.68 -23.45
CA SER A 173 -3.31 -34.04 -24.06
C SER A 173 -4.54 -34.94 -24.09
N GLY A 174 -4.38 -36.27 -24.20
CA GLY A 174 -5.49 -37.23 -24.21
C GLY A 174 -6.09 -37.49 -22.82
N LEU A 175 -5.33 -37.23 -21.75
CA LEU A 175 -5.75 -37.43 -20.37
C LEU A 175 -6.46 -36.21 -19.75
N GLU A 176 -6.62 -35.11 -20.49
CA GLU A 176 -7.16 -33.83 -20.00
C GLU A 176 -8.42 -34.00 -19.12
N THR A 177 -9.50 -34.56 -19.67
CA THR A 177 -10.76 -34.72 -18.93
C THR A 177 -10.63 -35.64 -17.71
N HIS A 178 -9.82 -36.70 -17.83
CA HIS A 178 -9.65 -37.66 -16.74
C HIS A 178 -8.87 -37.06 -15.57
N LEU A 179 -7.80 -36.33 -15.86
CA LEU A 179 -7.00 -35.65 -14.85
C LEU A 179 -7.79 -34.52 -14.19
N ASN A 180 -8.58 -33.74 -14.94
CA ASN A 180 -9.50 -32.75 -14.35
C ASN A 180 -10.53 -33.42 -13.41
N ALA A 181 -11.06 -34.60 -13.79
CA ALA A 181 -12.01 -35.32 -12.95
C ALA A 181 -11.40 -35.90 -11.66
N LEU A 182 -10.12 -36.29 -11.70
CA LEU A 182 -9.37 -36.69 -10.50
C LEU A 182 -9.07 -35.48 -9.61
N ASP A 183 -8.61 -34.39 -10.21
CA ASP A 183 -8.24 -33.17 -9.52
C ASP A 183 -9.43 -32.49 -8.85
N ALA A 184 -10.59 -32.41 -9.54
CA ALA A 184 -11.83 -31.86 -8.99
C ALA A 184 -12.36 -32.59 -7.73
N LYS A 185 -11.76 -33.72 -7.32
CA LYS A 185 -12.08 -34.37 -6.04
C LYS A 185 -11.58 -33.58 -4.83
N VAL A 186 -10.50 -32.81 -4.96
CA VAL A 186 -9.87 -32.09 -3.83
C VAL A 186 -9.16 -30.80 -4.25
N GLY A 187 -8.75 -30.67 -5.51
CA GLY A 187 -8.20 -29.46 -6.11
C GLY A 187 -9.25 -28.64 -6.87
N ASP A 188 -8.78 -27.79 -7.79
CA ASP A 188 -9.61 -26.87 -8.58
C ASP A 188 -10.13 -27.49 -9.88
N GLY A 189 -9.63 -28.67 -10.26
CA GLY A 189 -10.13 -29.43 -11.40
C GLY A 189 -9.54 -28.97 -12.74
N ASP A 190 -8.38 -28.32 -12.72
CA ASP A 190 -7.71 -27.82 -13.93
C ASP A 190 -6.41 -28.56 -14.30
N THR A 191 -5.95 -29.50 -13.47
CA THR A 191 -4.67 -30.20 -13.67
C THR A 191 -4.52 -30.80 -15.07
N GLY A 192 -5.57 -31.44 -15.58
CA GLY A 192 -5.58 -32.00 -16.93
C GLY A 192 -5.51 -30.96 -18.02
N SER A 193 -6.19 -29.83 -17.86
CA SER A 193 -6.13 -28.71 -18.80
C SER A 193 -4.76 -28.02 -18.76
N THR A 194 -4.16 -27.86 -17.58
CA THR A 194 -2.79 -27.34 -17.40
C THR A 194 -1.75 -28.24 -18.09
N PHE A 195 -1.87 -29.57 -17.95
CA PHE A 195 -0.97 -30.53 -18.58
C PHE A 195 -1.18 -30.61 -20.10
N ALA A 196 -2.43 -30.57 -20.56
CA ALA A 196 -2.75 -30.54 -21.98
C ALA A 196 -2.25 -29.25 -22.64
N ALA A 197 -2.32 -28.11 -21.96
CA ALA A 197 -1.79 -26.83 -22.45
C ALA A 197 -0.26 -26.85 -22.60
N GLY A 198 0.47 -27.45 -21.66
CA GLY A 198 1.92 -27.62 -21.79
C GLY A 198 2.34 -28.66 -22.84
N ALA A 199 1.45 -29.59 -23.17
CA ALA A 199 1.70 -30.64 -24.15
C ALA A 199 1.46 -30.21 -25.61
N ARG A 200 0.55 -29.24 -25.84
CA ARG A 200 0.21 -28.71 -27.18
C ARG A 200 1.21 -27.65 -27.63
#